data_AF-A0A2E6HUV7-F1
#
_entry.id   AF-A0A2E6HUV7-F1
#
_cell.length_a   1.000
_cell.length_b   1.000
_cell.length_c   1.000
_cell.angle_alpha   90.00
_cell.angle_beta   90.00
_cell.angle_gamma   90.00
#
_symmetry.space_group_name_H-M   'P 1'
#
loop_
_entity.id
_entity.type
_entity.pdbx_description
1 polymer ?
#
loop_
_entity_poly.entity_id
_entity_poly.type
_entity_poly.pdbx_seq_one_letter_code
_entity_poly.pdbx_strand_id
1 'polypeptide(L)'
;MVEGLIALIVVTLISSCFEGLGFASTTIFVSESTPEDRQAAAQGLATAIQVVAAGLATLGATAVYQITNDTITWFVVSGAILICLATGWLLTRGNLSRRSLSD
;
A
#
# COMPACT_ATOMS: atom_id res chain seq x y z
N MET A 1 21.82 -23.08 -8.48
CA MET A 1 21.04 -21.84 -8.32
C MET A 1 19.64 -22.21 -7.90
N VAL A 2 19.04 -21.46 -6.98
CA VAL A 2 17.61 -21.63 -6.65
C VAL A 2 16.80 -21.11 -7.84
N GLU A 3 15.90 -21.92 -8.39
CA GLU A 3 14.98 -21.48 -9.44
C GLU A 3 14.16 -20.27 -8.96
N GLY A 4 14.03 -19.25 -9.81
CA GLY A 4 13.29 -18.04 -9.46
C GLY A 4 14.03 -17.01 -8.61
N LEU A 5 15.28 -17.25 -8.19
CA LEU A 5 16.04 -16.28 -7.35
C LEU A 5 16.14 -14.89 -8.00
N ILE A 6 16.45 -14.83 -9.30
CA ILE A 6 16.54 -13.54 -10.02
C ILE A 6 15.18 -12.84 -10.03
N ALA A 7 14.08 -13.58 -10.23
CA ALA A 7 12.74 -13.02 -10.22
C ALA A 7 12.38 -12.45 -8.83
N LEU A 8 12.72 -13.16 -7.75
CA LEU A 8 12.54 -12.68 -6.38
C LEU A 8 13.36 -11.42 -6.10
N ILE A 9 14.63 -11.38 -6.52
CA ILE A 9 15.47 -10.18 -6.37
C ILE A 9 14.84 -8.98 -7.09
N VAL A 10 14.40 -9.16 -8.33
CA VAL A 10 13.75 -8.10 -9.11
C VAL A 10 12.46 -7.63 -8.44
N VAL A 11 11.61 -8.56 -7.98
CA VAL A 11 10.37 -8.22 -7.26
C VAL A 11 10.67 -7.46 -5.98
N THR A 12 11.66 -7.88 -5.19
CA THR A 12 12.04 -7.20 -3.95
C THR A 12 12.55 -5.80 -4.21
N LEU A 13 13.40 -5.61 -5.23
CA LEU A 13 13.90 -4.28 -5.61
C LEU A 13 12.76 -3.34 -6.00
N ILE A 14 11.82 -3.82 -6.82
CA ILE A 14 10.65 -3.04 -7.23
C ILE A 14 9.82 -2.67 -6.00
N SER A 15 9.49 -3.65 -5.14
CA SER A 15 8.73 -3.41 -3.91
C SER A 15 9.41 -2.39 -3.00
N SER A 16 10.73 -2.49 -2.79
CA SER A 16 11.47 -1.55 -1.94
C SER A 16 11.41 -0.10 -2.47
N CYS A 17 11.43 0.11 -3.79
CA CYS A 17 11.25 1.44 -4.36
C CYS A 17 9.85 2.01 -4.04
N PHE A 18 8.80 1.20 -4.17
CA PHE A 18 7.43 1.63 -3.89
C PHE A 18 7.17 1.83 -2.40
N GLU A 19 7.71 0.97 -1.54
CA GLU A 19 7.63 1.12 -0.09
C GLU A 19 8.32 2.41 0.37
N GLY A 20 9.50 2.73 -0.16
CA GLY A 20 10.21 3.97 0.15
C GLY A 20 9.39 5.22 -0.21
N LEU A 21 8.76 5.23 -1.40
CA LEU A 21 7.87 6.32 -1.83
C LEU A 21 6.58 6.38 -0.99
N GLY A 22 6.00 5.22 -0.66
CA GLY A 22 4.80 5.11 0.16
C GLY A 22 5.00 5.63 1.58
N PHE A 23 6.12 5.28 2.23
CA PHE A 23 6.45 5.77 3.56
C PHE A 23 6.63 7.29 3.58
N ALA A 24 7.43 7.83 2.65
CA ALA A 24 7.69 9.27 2.59
C ALA A 24 6.43 10.08 2.28
N SER A 25 5.61 9.62 1.34
CA SER A 25 4.35 10.31 0.99
C SER A 25 3.31 10.24 2.11
N THR A 26 3.18 9.10 2.79
CA THR A 26 2.21 8.93 3.88
C THR A 26 2.49 9.86 5.05
N THR A 27 3.75 10.03 5.46
CA THR A 27 4.10 10.92 6.58
C THR A 27 3.83 12.39 6.25
N ILE A 28 4.07 12.81 5.00
CA ILE A 28 3.72 14.16 4.53
C ILE A 28 2.20 14.35 4.56
N PHE A 29 1.43 13.41 3.99
CA PHE A 29 -0.04 13.49 3.97
C PHE A 29 -0.65 13.56 5.38
N VAL A 30 -0.17 12.74 6.31
CA VAL A 30 -0.66 12.75 7.70
C VAL A 30 -0.35 14.09 8.37
N SER A 31 0.84 14.64 8.14
CA SER A 31 1.26 15.90 8.76
C SER A 31 0.47 17.11 8.24
N GLU A 32 0.18 17.16 6.93
CA GLU A 32 -0.66 18.21 6.33
C GLU A 32 -2.14 18.11 6.76
N SER A 33 -2.61 16.91 7.09
CA SER A 33 -4.00 16.68 7.50
C SER A 33 -4.28 16.93 8.99
N THR A 34 -3.23 17.13 9.79
CA THR A 34 -3.34 17.17 11.26
C THR A 34 -2.62 18.39 11.85
N PRO A 35 -3.21 19.10 12.82
CA PRO A 35 -2.53 20.12 13.60
C PRO A 35 -1.23 19.65 14.25
N GLU A 36 -0.21 20.52 14.32
CA GLU A 36 1.15 20.20 14.78
C GLU A 36 1.20 19.56 16.18
N ASP A 37 0.30 19.97 17.08
CA ASP A 37 0.20 19.45 18.46
C ASP A 37 -0.19 17.96 18.51
N ARG A 38 -0.70 17.38 17.41
CA ARG A 38 -1.16 15.98 17.34
C ARG A 38 -0.49 15.17 16.24
N GLN A 39 0.48 15.72 15.51
CA GLN A 39 1.14 15.01 14.41
C GLN A 39 1.82 13.72 14.87
N ALA A 40 2.50 13.74 16.01
CA ALA A 40 3.15 12.53 16.56
C ALA A 40 2.12 11.42 16.86
N ALA A 41 0.97 11.78 17.44
CA ALA A 41 -0.12 10.83 17.70
C ALA A 41 -0.76 10.32 16.40
N ALA A 42 -0.95 11.19 15.41
CA ALA A 42 -1.52 10.82 14.11
C ALA A 42 -0.59 9.92 13.30
N GLN A 43 0.72 10.19 13.27
CA GLN A 43 1.72 9.33 12.63
C GLN A 43 1.82 7.97 13.32
N GLY A 44 1.77 7.94 14.66
CA GLY A 44 1.72 6.71 15.44
C GLY A 44 0.47 5.87 15.11
N LEU A 45 -0.71 6.48 15.05
CA LEU A 45 -1.95 5.82 14.67
C LEU A 45 -1.92 5.32 13.22
N ALA A 46 -1.44 6.14 12.28
CA ALA A 46 -1.32 5.76 10.87
C ALA A 46 -0.41 4.53 10.68
N THR A 47 0.69 4.46 11.42
CA THR A 47 1.60 3.31 11.41
C THR A 47 0.93 2.07 12.01
N ALA A 48 0.23 2.22 13.14
CA ALA A 48 -0.50 1.10 13.75
C ALA A 48 -1.55 0.51 12.80
N ILE A 49 -2.30 1.36 12.10
CA ILE A 49 -3.30 0.93 11.10
C ILE A 49 -2.62 0.20 9.95
N GLN A 50 -1.48 0.67 9.45
CA GLN A 50 -0.72 -0.02 8.40
C GLN A 50 -0.32 -1.44 8.81
N VAL A 51 0.18 -1.62 10.03
CA VAL A 51 0.57 -2.95 10.54
C VAL A 51 -0.64 -3.88 10.65
N VAL A 52 -1.77 -3.38 11.17
CA VAL A 52 -3.02 -4.16 11.26
C VAL A 52 -3.51 -4.56 9.87
N ALA A 53 -3.50 -3.64 8.91
CA ALA A 53 -3.89 -3.91 7.54
C ALA A 53 -2.97 -4.94 6.87
N ALA A 54 -1.66 -4.85 7.08
CA ALA A 54 -0.69 -5.83 6.59
C ALA A 54 -0.93 -7.22 7.19
N GLY A 55 -1.25 -7.29 8.49
CA GLY A 55 -1.64 -8.53 9.15
C GLY A 55 -2.88 -9.16 8.53
N LEU A 56 -3.94 -8.38 8.33
CA LEU A 56 -5.18 -8.86 7.68
C LEU A 56 -4.94 -9.31 6.24
N ALA A 57 -4.14 -8.56 5.47
CA ALA A 57 -3.75 -8.94 4.11
C ALA A 57 -2.97 -10.26 4.10
N THR A 58 -2.06 -10.46 5.06
CA THR A 58 -1.28 -11.70 5.21
C THR A 58 -2.18 -12.90 5.53
N LEU A 59 -3.15 -12.73 6.44
CA LEU A 59 -4.13 -13.77 6.75
C LEU A 59 -4.96 -14.14 5.52
N GLY A 60 -5.41 -13.14 4.74
CA GLY A 60 -6.13 -13.35 3.49
C GLY A 60 -5.28 -14.10 2.45
N ALA A 61 -4.05 -13.66 2.22
CA ALA A 61 -3.12 -14.32 1.28
C ALA A 61 -2.81 -15.76 1.71
N THR A 62 -2.63 -15.99 3.02
CA THR A 62 -2.42 -17.33 3.57
C THR A 62 -3.64 -18.21 3.33
N ALA A 63 -4.85 -17.71 3.58
CA ALA A 63 -6.07 -18.47 3.34
C ALA A 63 -6.19 -18.90 1.86
N VAL A 64 -5.88 -17.99 0.92
CA VAL A 64 -5.85 -18.28 -0.52
C VAL A 64 -4.78 -19.33 -0.86
N TYR A 65 -3.59 -19.19 -0.29
CA TYR A 65 -2.48 -20.13 -0.51
C TYR A 65 -2.83 -21.55 -0.08
N GLN A 66 -3.50 -21.72 1.07
CA GLN A 66 -3.90 -23.03 1.59
C GLN A 66 -4.90 -23.77 0.69
N ILE A 67 -5.73 -23.05 -0.09
CA ILE A 67 -6.78 -23.64 -0.94
C ILE A 67 -6.42 -23.70 -2.43
N THR A 68 -5.35 -23.04 -2.86
CA THR A 68 -4.94 -22.96 -4.27
C THR A 68 -3.49 -23.40 -4.47
N ASN A 69 -2.60 -22.48 -4.87
CA ASN A 69 -1.17 -22.69 -5.10
C ASN A 69 -0.45 -21.33 -5.11
N ASP A 70 0.88 -21.33 -5.02
CA ASP A 70 1.74 -20.14 -4.96
C ASP A 70 1.42 -19.12 -6.06
N THR A 71 1.39 -19.56 -7.32
CA THR A 71 1.13 -18.70 -8.48
C THR A 71 -0.20 -17.96 -8.39
N ILE A 72 -1.27 -18.63 -7.96
CA ILE A 72 -2.60 -18.04 -7.86
C ILE A 72 -2.63 -17.02 -6.72
N THR A 73 -2.00 -17.32 -5.59
CA THR A 73 -1.87 -16.39 -4.47
C THR A 73 -1.15 -15.11 -4.90
N TRP A 74 -0.05 -15.20 -5.63
CA TRP A 74 0.67 -14.03 -6.15
C TRP A 74 -0.19 -13.19 -7.11
N PHE A 75 -1.00 -13.83 -7.96
CA PHE A 75 -1.95 -13.10 -8.81
C PHE A 75 -3.04 -12.39 -8.01
N VAL A 76 -3.59 -13.03 -6.98
CA VAL A 76 -4.61 -12.43 -6.11
C VAL A 76 -4.03 -11.23 -5.35
N VAL A 77 -2.84 -11.37 -4.77
CA VAL A 77 -2.15 -10.28 -4.07
C VAL A 77 -1.85 -9.13 -5.03
N SER A 78 -1.35 -9.42 -6.23
CA SER A 78 -1.10 -8.41 -7.26
C SER A 78 -2.39 -7.69 -7.67
N GLY A 79 -3.49 -8.42 -7.83
CA GLY A 79 -4.80 -7.85 -8.12
C GLY A 79 -5.31 -6.93 -7.00
N ALA A 80 -5.13 -7.33 -5.74
CA ALA A 80 -5.49 -6.51 -4.59
C ALA A 80 -4.71 -5.19 -4.56
N ILE A 81 -3.38 -5.24 -4.82
CA ILE A 81 -2.54 -4.04 -4.92
C ILE A 81 -3.03 -3.13 -6.04
N LEU A 82 -3.36 -3.67 -7.22
CA LEU A 82 -3.88 -2.89 -8.34
C LEU A 82 -5.22 -2.22 -8.00
N ILE A 83 -6.11 -2.90 -7.28
CA ILE A 83 -7.39 -2.33 -6.83
C ILE A 83 -7.15 -1.16 -5.85
N CYS A 84 -6.23 -1.32 -4.90
CA CYS A 84 -5.86 -0.24 -3.97
C CYS A 84 -5.28 0.97 -4.72
N LEU A 85 -4.39 0.74 -5.69
CA LEU A 85 -3.81 1.80 -6.52
C LEU A 85 -4.86 2.50 -7.39
N ALA A 86 -5.76 1.73 -8.03
CA ALA A 86 -6.84 2.29 -8.84
C ALA A 86 -7.81 3.13 -8.00
N THR A 87 -8.15 2.66 -6.81
CA THR A 87 -8.99 3.41 -5.85
C THR A 87 -8.30 4.70 -5.41
N GLY A 88 -7.02 4.63 -5.04
CA GLY A 88 -6.23 5.81 -4.68
C GLY A 88 -6.19 6.85 -5.81
N TRP A 89 -5.91 6.39 -7.03
CA TRP A 89 -5.90 7.23 -8.22
C TRP A 89 -7.25 7.92 -8.47
N LEU A 90 -8.36 7.17 -8.35
CA LEU A 90 -9.70 7.71 -8.55
C LEU A 90 -10.03 8.80 -7.52
N LEU A 91 -9.67 8.58 -6.25
CA LEU A 91 -9.86 9.55 -5.17
C LEU A 91 -9.02 10.82 -5.39
N THR A 92 -7.76 10.68 -5.82
CA THR A 92 -6.89 11.83 -6.13
C THR A 92 -7.45 12.64 -7.31
N ARG A 93 -7.88 11.97 -8.38
CA ARG A 93 -8.46 12.63 -9.56
C ARG A 93 -9.76 13.37 -9.22
N GLY A 94 -10.61 12.77 -8.40
CA GLY A 94 -11.86 13.40 -7.93
C GLY A 94 -11.61 14.68 -7.14
N ASN A 95 -10.60 14.69 -6.26
CA ASN A 95 -10.23 15.87 -5.50
C ASN A 95 -9.64 17.00 -6.36
N LEU A 96 -8.80 16.66 -7.35
CA LEU A 96 -8.25 17.64 -8.28
C LEU A 96 -9.34 18.31 -9.13
N SER A 97 -10.31 17.53 -9.60
CA SER A 97 -11.45 18.06 -10.36
C SER A 97 -12.38 18.95 -9.53
N ARG A 98 -12.48 18.74 -8.21
CA ARG A 98 -13.26 19.63 -7.33
C ARG A 98 -12.57 20.97 -7.12
N ARG A 99 -11.25 20.99 -6.93
CA ARG A 99 -10.49 22.24 -6.75
C ARG A 99 -10.54 23.14 -7.99
N SER A 100 -10.52 22.58 -9.20
CA SER A 100 -10.59 23.39 -10.43
C SER A 100 -11.97 24.01 -10.73
N LEU A 101 -13.00 23.68 -9.96
CA LEU A 101 -14.35 24.25 -10.10
C LEU A 101 -14.68 25.26 -8.99
N SER A 102 -13.81 25.35 -7.97
CA SER A 102 -13.91 26.33 -6.88
C SER A 102 -13.03 27.56 -7.08
N ASP A 103 -12.13 27.52 -8.06
CA ASP A 103 -11.29 28.63 -8.55
C ASP A 103 -11.95 29.27 -9.79
#